data_AF-A0A2V2ZK84-F1
#
_entry.id   AF-A0A2V2ZK84-F1
#
_cell.length_a   1.000
_cell.length_b   1.000
_cell.length_c   1.000
_cell.angle_alpha   90.00
_cell.angle_beta   90.00
_cell.angle_gamma   90.00
#
_symmetry.space_group_name_H-M   'P 1'
#
loop_
_entity.id
_entity.type
_entity.pdbx_description
1 polymer ?
#
loop_
_entity_poly.entity_id
_entity_poly.type
_entity_poly.pdbx_seq_one_letter_code
_entity_poly.pdbx_strand_id
1 'polypeptide(L)' 'MQTLFRYNWIVREEWYRWCEELSEEDLLRNRTGGVGSILHTLFYTVDVDGAGYALYKVKQILRRILIVTRA' A
#
# COMPACT_ATOMS: atom_id res chain seq x y z
N MET A 1 -7.35 -11.37 -20.83
CA MET A 1 -6.39 -11.23 -19.71
C MET A 1 -6.17 -9.77 -19.30
N GLN A 2 -6.03 -8.82 -20.25
CA GLN A 2 -5.85 -7.38 -19.95
C GLN A 2 -6.93 -6.78 -19.03
N THR A 3 -8.19 -7.23 -19.15
CA THR A 3 -9.30 -6.74 -18.30
C THR A 3 -9.08 -7.01 -16.81
N LEU A 4 -8.49 -8.16 -16.45
CA LEU A 4 -8.23 -8.51 -15.05
C LEU A 4 -7.07 -7.67 -14.47
N PHE A 5 -6.02 -7.41 -15.26
CA PHE A 5 -4.95 -6.49 -14.86
C PHE A 5 -5.48 -5.07 -14.65
N ARG A 6 -6.34 -4.58 -15.54
CA ARG A 6 -6.97 -3.27 -15.40
C ARG A 6 -7.88 -3.20 -14.18
N TYR A 7 -8.65 -4.25 -13.92
CA TYR A 7 -9.47 -4.36 -12.71
C TYR A 7 -8.61 -4.32 -11.45
N ASN A 8 -7.55 -5.13 -11.38
CA ASN A 8 -6.62 -5.15 -10.25
C ASN A 8 -6.00 -3.77 -10.02
N TRP A 9 -5.68 -3.03 -11.08
CA TRP A 9 -5.17 -1.66 -10.98
C TRP A 9 -6.20 -0.70 -10.36
N ILE A 10 -7.45 -0.74 -10.82
CA ILE A 10 -8.52 0.11 -10.29
C ILE A 10 -8.73 -0.17 -8.80
N VAL A 11 -8.86 -1.44 -8.43
CA VAL A 11 -9.01 -1.84 -7.03
C VAL A 11 -7.82 -1.35 -6.21
N ARG A 12 -6.59 -1.50 -6.71
CA ARG A 12 -5.40 -1.05 -5.98
C ARG A 12 -5.38 0.45 -5.73
N GLU A 13 -5.85 1.27 -6.67
CA GLU A 13 -6.00 2.72 -6.45
C GLU A 13 -7.01 3.04 -5.35
N GLU A 14 -8.11 2.30 -5.27
CA GLU A 14 -9.09 2.44 -4.18
C GLU A 14 -8.48 2.08 -2.82
N TRP A 15 -7.69 0.99 -2.77
CA TRP A 15 -6.96 0.61 -1.56
C TRP A 15 -5.95 1.68 -1.11
N TYR A 16 -5.24 2.33 -2.04
CA TYR A 16 -4.34 3.42 -1.68
C TYR A 16 -5.07 4.60 -1.06
N ARG A 17 -6.20 5.02 -1.65
CA ARG A 17 -7.02 6.11 -1.11
C ARG A 17 -7.56 5.77 0.27
N TRP A 18 -8.05 4.56 0.47
CA TRP A 18 -8.51 4.11 1.77
C TRP A 18 -7.38 4.10 2.82
N CYS A 19 -6.17 3.67 2.44
CA CYS A 19 -5.01 3.72 3.34
C CYS A 19 -4.58 5.15 3.69
N GLU A 20 -4.91 6.15 2.86
CA GLU A 20 -4.70 7.55 3.20
C GLU A 20 -5.59 8.01 4.37
N GLU A 21 -6.66 7.31 4.71
CA GLU A 21 -7.53 7.66 5.84
C GLU A 21 -7.10 6.97 7.15
N LEU A 22 -6.25 5.95 7.07
CA LEU A 22 -5.82 5.15 8.22
C LEU A 22 -4.69 5.81 9.01
N SER A 23 -4.68 5.55 10.32
CA SER A 23 -3.55 5.91 11.19
C SER A 23 -2.31 5.08 10.85
N GLU A 24 -1.12 5.59 11.22
CA GLU A 24 0.12 4.83 11.11
C GLU A 24 0.05 3.51 11.89
N GLU A 25 -0.51 3.55 13.11
CA GLU A 25 -0.68 2.37 13.94
C GLU A 25 -1.52 1.32 13.21
N ASP A 26 -2.65 1.70 12.61
CA ASP A 26 -3.52 0.76 11.91
C ASP A 26 -2.88 0.16 10.65
N LEU A 27 -2.07 0.95 9.93
CA LEU A 27 -1.33 0.53 8.74
C LEU A 27 -0.19 -0.45 9.05
N LEU A 28 0.51 -0.21 10.17
CA LEU A 28 1.66 -1.02 10.61
C LEU A 28 1.27 -2.16 11.56
N ARG A 29 0.07 -2.14 12.13
CA ARG A 29 -0.39 -3.15 13.09
C ARG A 29 -0.22 -4.55 12.52
N ASN A 30 0.47 -5.40 13.28
CA ASN A 30 0.65 -6.79 12.92
C ASN A 30 -0.68 -7.55 13.05
N ARG A 31 -0.97 -8.40 12.07
CA ARG A 31 -2.22 -9.15 11.93
C ARG A 31 -1.89 -10.59 11.56
N THR A 32 -2.74 -11.51 12.00
CA THR A 32 -2.59 -12.92 11.62
C THR A 32 -3.00 -13.11 10.16
N GLY A 33 -2.09 -13.66 9.35
CA GLY A 33 -2.31 -13.96 7.93
C GLY A 33 -1.56 -13.02 6.97
N GLY A 34 -1.28 -13.53 5.77
CA GLY A 34 -0.51 -12.80 4.75
C GLY A 34 0.91 -12.48 5.21
N VAL A 35 1.40 -11.27 4.88
CA VAL A 35 2.75 -10.79 5.22
C VAL A 35 2.78 -9.90 6.48
N GLY A 36 1.76 -9.96 7.32
CA GLY A 36 1.75 -9.36 8.66
C GLY A 36 1.06 -8.00 8.79
N SER A 37 1.25 -7.05 7.89
CA SER A 37 0.56 -5.74 7.97
C SER A 37 -0.05 -5.29 6.64
N ILE A 38 -0.97 -4.32 6.70
CA ILE A 38 -1.60 -3.75 5.50
C ILE A 38 -0.53 -3.11 4.61
N LEU A 39 0.35 -2.30 5.21
CA LEU A 39 1.40 -1.61 4.48
C LEU A 39 2.40 -2.58 3.84
N HIS A 40 2.77 -3.65 4.56
CA HIS A 40 3.69 -4.65 4.04
C HIS A 40 3.06 -5.44 2.88
N THR A 41 1.76 -5.70 2.95
CA THR A 41 1.01 -6.37 1.87
C THR A 41 0.96 -5.52 0.60
N LEU A 42 0.69 -4.22 0.74
CA LEU A 42 0.73 -3.28 -0.40
C LEU A 42 2.13 -3.18 -1.00
N PHE A 43 3.18 -3.14 -0.18
CA PHE A 43 4.55 -3.13 -0.67
C PHE A 43 4.89 -4.42 -1.44
N TYR A 44 4.60 -5.58 -0.85
CA TYR A 44 4.87 -6.89 -1.44
C TYR A 44 4.19 -7.07 -2.81
N THR A 45 2.91 -6.70 -2.92
CA THR A 45 2.17 -6.81 -4.19
C THR A 45 2.73 -5.92 -5.30
N VAL A 46 3.28 -4.75 -4.95
CA VAL A 46 3.88 -3.83 -5.91
C VAL A 46 5.27 -4.26 -6.34
N ASP A 47 6.06 -4.81 -5.42
CA ASP A 47 7.41 -5.31 -5.69
C ASP A 47 7.38 -6.45 -6.72
N VAL A 48 6.41 -7.37 -6.58
CA VAL A 48 6.22 -8.48 -7.51
C VAL A 48 5.71 -8.02 -8.89
N ASP A 49 4.87 -6.98 -8.95
CA ASP A 49 4.30 -6.48 -10.21
C ASP A 49 5.26 -5.58 -11.02
N GLY A 50 6.35 -5.08 -10.42
CA GLY A 50 7.34 -4.24 -11.10
C GLY A 50 6.84 -2.87 -11.57
N ALA A 51 5.67 -2.42 -11.08
CA ALA A 51 5.02 -1.20 -11.56
C ALA A 51 5.53 0.07 -10.84
N GLY A 52 6.30 0.90 -11.54
CA GLY A 52 6.92 2.11 -10.98
C GLY A 52 5.95 3.13 -10.36
N TYR A 53 4.75 3.31 -10.95
CA TYR A 53 3.72 4.21 -10.39
C TYR A 53 3.18 3.72 -9.05
N ALA A 54 2.93 2.41 -8.94
CA ALA A 54 2.46 1.81 -7.71
C ALA A 54 3.52 1.90 -6.59
N LEU A 55 4.80 1.73 -6.94
CA LEU A 55 5.91 1.92 -6.00
C LEU A 55 5.99 3.36 -5.50
N TYR A 56 5.77 4.33 -6.40
CA TYR A 56 5.68 5.74 -6.01
C TYR A 56 4.54 6.00 -5.01
N LYS A 57 3.35 5.45 -5.24
CA LYS A 57 2.20 5.57 -4.32
C LYS A 57 2.49 5.00 -2.93
N VAL A 58 3.03 3.79 -2.85
CA VAL A 58 3.41 3.18 -1.56
C VAL A 58 4.49 4.00 -0.85
N LYS A 59 5.45 4.55 -1.58
CA LYS A 59 6.46 5.48 -1.01
C LYS A 59 5.86 6.79 -0.49
N GLN A 60 4.78 7.30 -1.07
CA GLN A 60 4.08 8.48 -0.55
C GLN A 60 3.36 8.16 0.78
N ILE A 61 2.71 7.00 0.88
CA ILE A 61 2.11 6.53 2.13
C ILE A 61 3.19 6.38 3.22
N LEU A 62 4.34 5.79 2.88
CA LEU A 62 5.50 5.69 3.78
C LEU A 62 6.08 7.05 4.18
N ARG A 63 6.17 8.00 3.26
CA ARG A 63 6.66 9.36 3.58
C ARG A 63 5.76 10.08 4.56
N ARG A 64 4.44 9.92 4.44
CA ARG A 64 3.51 10.48 5.42
C ARG A 64 3.79 9.95 6.82
N ILE A 65 3.98 8.63 6.94
CA ILE A 65 4.34 7.96 8.19
C ILE A 65 5.67 8.51 8.76
N LEU A 66 6.72 8.57 7.94
CA LEU A 66 8.05 9.01 8.36
C LEU A 66 8.15 10.50 8.75
N ILE A 67 7.25 11.35 8.24
CA ILE A 67 7.19 12.77 8.62
C ILE A 67 6.58 12.93 10.03
N VAL A 68 5.60 12.09 10.39
CA VAL A 68 4.94 12.14 11.71
C VAL A 68 5.85 11.62 12.83
N THR A 69 6.75 10.67 12.54
CA THR A 69 7.70 10.10 13.52
C THR A 69 8.97 10.94 13.74
N ARG A 70 9.17 12.03 13.00
CA ARG A 70 10.35 12.93 13.11
C ARG A 70 10.01 14.37 13.52
N ALA A 71 8.75 14.66 13.84
CA ALA A 71 8.31 15.93 14.43
C ALA A 71 8.03 15.74 15.94
#